data_AF-A0A1L3FFE9-F1
#
_entry.id   AF-A0A1L3FFE9-F1
#
_cell.length_a   1.000
_cell.length_b   1.000
_cell.length_c   1.000
_cell.angle_alpha   90.00
_cell.angle_beta   90.00
_cell.angle_gamma   90.00
#
_symmetry.space_group_name_H-M   'P 1'
#
loop_
_entity.id
_entity.type
_entity.pdbx_description
1 polymer ?
#
loop_
_entity_poly.entity_id
_entity_poly.type
_entity_poly.pdbx_seq_one_letter_code
_entity_poly.pdbx_strand_id
1 'polypeptide(L)'
;MTDVGVTVWQRVGIQFCPGSVATDQVTKFDSVRETINRLRKLEDVESAVFLKDRSILMEMHRIAQRQFHWQHGYYNLPQLYRYSYIYGQGKCGEYFERTYGIAITDLTLIGFALFAAHERAPWLMQPLAIPELEVSKDLVKRALPLLALSSKNARERTAALNRLMVEQNGGPLPTAYLPSVLRQFPLVSTDEDLTRFIAPIPEMLLMRITSGLYYDIVPGGASLLNDANDRFEQYCVDYISKMMPRFATSRSHQYSPKAAMFDSPDVLIKEGEKLVVVGDCKAIKLSYLAQFAESQPSARSCRIPC
;
A
#
# COMPACT_ATOMS: atom_id res chain seq x y z
N MET A 1 20.72 -1.21 26.21
CA MET A 1 20.46 0.24 26.07
C MET A 1 18.97 0.42 25.88
N THR A 2 18.28 0.55 27.00
CA THR A 2 16.84 0.46 27.21
C THR A 2 16.47 1.68 28.02
N ASP A 3 16.20 2.83 27.39
CA ASP A 3 15.76 3.99 28.20
C ASP A 3 15.10 5.17 27.46
N VAL A 4 14.77 5.06 26.18
CA VAL A 4 14.09 6.18 25.47
C VAL A 4 12.59 5.93 25.32
N GLY A 5 12.14 4.69 25.41
CA GLY A 5 10.74 4.32 25.24
C GLY A 5 9.86 4.53 26.47
N VAL A 6 10.43 4.53 27.68
CA VAL A 6 9.65 4.53 28.95
C VAL A 6 9.18 5.94 29.33
N THR A 7 9.90 6.98 28.91
CA THR A 7 9.72 8.35 29.40
C THR A 7 8.45 9.04 28.90
N VAL A 8 7.89 8.59 27.76
CA VAL A 8 6.61 9.13 27.24
C VAL A 8 5.41 8.58 28.03
N TRP A 9 5.47 7.32 28.46
CA TRP A 9 4.34 6.65 29.13
C TRP A 9 4.08 7.14 30.55
N GLN A 10 5.12 7.55 31.28
CA GLN A 10 4.98 8.07 32.65
C GLN A 10 4.37 9.47 32.69
N ARG A 11 4.45 10.27 31.61
CA ARG A 11 3.88 11.63 31.58
C ARG A 11 2.37 11.69 31.38
N VAL A 12 1.73 10.61 30.94
CA VAL A 12 0.29 10.59 30.58
C VAL A 12 -0.58 9.79 31.56
N GLY A 13 -0.04 9.42 32.72
CA GLY A 13 -0.82 8.75 33.78
C GLY A 13 -1.36 7.36 33.40
N ILE A 14 -0.81 6.73 32.35
CA ILE A 14 -1.13 5.33 32.04
C ILE A 14 -0.27 4.44 32.94
N GLN A 15 -0.84 4.06 34.08
CA GLN A 15 -0.29 3.00 34.91
C GLN A 15 -0.61 1.65 34.26
N PHE A 16 0.29 1.12 33.44
CA PHE A 16 0.28 -0.31 33.15
C PHE A 16 0.53 -1.03 34.47
N CYS A 17 -0.45 -1.78 34.98
CA CYS A 17 -0.27 -2.61 36.17
C CYS A 17 0.98 -3.49 35.96
N PRO A 18 2.05 -3.32 36.75
CA PRO A 18 3.23 -4.16 36.64
C PRO A 18 2.87 -5.51 37.27
N GLY A 19 2.46 -6.49 36.44
CA GLY A 19 2.16 -7.84 36.94
C GLY A 19 1.20 -8.69 36.10
N SER A 20 0.44 -8.12 35.18
CA SER A 20 -0.37 -8.92 34.24
C SER A 20 0.28 -8.93 32.87
N VAL A 21 1.13 -9.93 32.61
CA VAL A 21 1.18 -10.47 31.25
C VAL A 21 -0.18 -11.11 31.05
N ALA A 22 -1.15 -10.32 30.60
CA ALA A 22 -2.41 -10.88 30.13
C ALA A 22 -2.02 -11.75 28.94
N THR A 23 -1.89 -13.05 29.16
CA THR A 23 -1.99 -14.05 28.11
C THR A 23 -3.43 -13.97 27.62
N ASP A 24 -3.71 -12.96 26.80
CA ASP A 24 -5.00 -12.78 26.17
C ASP A 24 -5.27 -14.05 25.38
N GLN A 25 -6.22 -14.83 25.87
CA GLN A 25 -6.62 -16.05 25.22
C GLN A 25 -7.42 -15.64 23.98
N VAL A 26 -6.73 -15.48 22.85
CA VAL A 26 -7.30 -15.02 21.57
C VAL A 26 -8.41 -15.92 21.01
N THR A 27 -8.70 -17.04 21.67
CA THR A 27 -9.86 -17.89 21.40
C THR A 27 -11.16 -17.37 22.03
N LYS A 28 -11.09 -16.36 22.92
CA LYS A 28 -12.26 -15.73 23.55
C LYS A 28 -12.55 -14.40 22.88
N PHE A 29 -13.79 -14.22 22.45
CA PHE A 29 -14.26 -12.96 21.86
C PHE A 29 -14.01 -11.76 22.79
N ASP A 30 -14.17 -11.94 24.10
CA ASP A 30 -13.92 -10.88 25.08
C ASP A 30 -12.48 -10.39 25.10
N SER A 31 -11.50 -11.28 24.91
CA SER A 31 -10.09 -10.88 24.82
C SER A 31 -9.87 -10.00 23.59
N VAL A 32 -10.45 -10.38 22.44
CA VAL A 32 -10.38 -9.56 21.20
C VAL A 32 -11.02 -8.18 21.42
N ARG A 33 -12.21 -8.13 22.03
CA ARG A 33 -12.91 -6.88 22.37
C ARG A 33 -12.07 -5.99 23.29
N GLU A 34 -11.45 -6.59 24.31
CA GLU A 34 -10.60 -5.87 25.25
C GLU A 34 -9.35 -5.31 24.57
N THR A 35 -8.66 -6.10 23.75
CA THR A 35 -7.49 -5.65 22.97
C THR A 35 -7.85 -4.47 22.08
N ILE A 36 -8.98 -4.54 21.35
CA ILE A 36 -9.45 -3.44 20.48
C ILE A 36 -9.73 -2.17 21.30
N ASN A 37 -10.39 -2.29 22.46
CA ASN A 37 -10.68 -1.13 23.31
C ASN A 37 -9.42 -0.52 23.92
N ARG A 38 -8.42 -1.35 24.26
CA ARG A 38 -7.11 -0.87 24.73
C ARG A 38 -6.37 -0.12 23.63
N LEU A 39 -6.40 -0.62 22.39
CA LEU A 39 -5.84 0.07 21.22
C LEU A 39 -6.52 1.42 20.97
N ARG A 40 -7.86 1.49 21.06
CA ARG A 40 -8.59 2.77 20.92
C ARG A 40 -8.19 3.78 22.00
N LYS A 41 -8.14 3.34 23.26
CA LYS A 41 -7.70 4.21 24.38
C LYS A 41 -6.27 4.70 24.19
N LEU A 42 -5.39 3.86 23.65
CA LEU A 42 -4.03 4.25 23.30
C LEU A 42 -4.03 5.35 22.23
N GLU A 43 -4.79 5.18 21.14
CA GLU A 43 -4.92 6.19 20.09
C GLU A 43 -5.50 7.51 20.62
N ASP A 44 -6.49 7.48 21.52
CA ASP A 44 -7.06 8.68 22.13
C ASP A 44 -6.00 9.46 22.94
N VAL A 45 -5.19 8.73 23.70
CA VAL A 45 -4.11 9.31 24.51
C VAL A 45 -3.00 9.88 23.63
N GLU A 46 -2.57 9.15 22.60
CA GLU A 46 -1.59 9.66 21.64
C GLU A 46 -2.12 10.92 20.96
N SER A 47 -3.38 10.92 20.52
CA SER A 47 -4.01 12.06 19.84
C SER A 47 -3.98 13.32 20.70
N ALA A 48 -4.21 13.21 22.01
CA ALA A 48 -4.12 14.36 22.93
C ALA A 48 -2.72 14.98 22.97
N VAL A 49 -1.66 14.18 22.78
CA VAL A 49 -0.28 14.65 22.70
C VAL A 49 0.02 15.25 21.33
N PHE A 50 -0.34 14.55 20.25
CA PHE A 50 0.02 14.94 18.88
C PHE A 50 -0.79 16.11 18.31
N LEU A 51 -2.04 16.31 18.76
CA LEU A 51 -2.91 17.38 18.27
C LEU A 51 -2.71 18.74 18.95
N LYS A 52 -2.00 18.79 20.08
CA LYS A 52 -1.82 20.01 20.87
C LYS A 52 -1.23 21.17 20.06
N ASP A 53 -0.31 20.85 19.15
CA ASP A 53 0.43 21.82 18.34
C ASP A 53 0.07 21.77 16.85
N ARG A 54 -1.11 21.20 16.49
CA ARG A 54 -1.49 20.95 15.09
C ARG A 54 -2.87 21.44 14.72
N SER A 55 -3.00 21.86 13.46
CA SER A 55 -4.30 22.11 12.85
C SER A 55 -5.04 20.79 12.64
N ILE A 56 -6.32 20.78 13.04
CA ILE A 56 -7.25 19.67 12.79
C ILE A 56 -7.30 19.27 11.30
N LEU A 57 -7.11 20.22 10.38
CA LEU A 57 -7.12 19.95 8.93
C LEU A 57 -5.95 19.05 8.48
N MET A 58 -4.79 19.16 9.14
CA MET A 58 -3.66 18.28 8.86
C MET A 58 -3.94 16.84 9.30
N GLU A 59 -4.61 16.68 10.45
CA GLU A 59 -5.00 15.35 10.91
C GLU A 59 -6.10 14.75 10.04
N MET A 60 -7.05 15.55 9.56
CA MET A 60 -8.07 15.11 8.61
C MET A 60 -7.44 14.49 7.35
N HIS A 61 -6.34 15.05 6.84
CA HIS A 61 -5.61 14.46 5.71
C HIS A 61 -5.08 13.06 6.03
N ARG A 62 -4.42 12.88 7.19
CA ARG A 62 -3.85 11.58 7.61
C ARG A 62 -4.95 10.55 7.85
N ILE A 63 -6.06 10.95 8.46
CA ILE A 63 -7.25 10.10 8.63
C ILE A 63 -7.81 9.69 7.27
N ALA A 64 -7.94 10.63 6.32
CA ALA A 64 -8.39 10.32 4.96
C ALA A 64 -7.48 9.28 4.28
N GLN A 65 -6.16 9.45 4.36
CA GLN A 65 -5.19 8.47 3.84
C GLN A 65 -5.30 7.10 4.52
N ARG A 66 -5.69 7.06 5.80
CA ARG A 66 -5.86 5.81 6.56
C ARG A 66 -7.20 5.11 6.28
N GLN A 67 -8.27 5.85 6.01
CA GLN A 67 -9.65 5.34 6.02
C GLN A 67 -10.23 5.16 4.63
N PHE A 68 -9.99 6.10 3.70
CA PHE A 68 -10.73 6.11 2.42
C PHE A 68 -10.48 4.86 1.61
N HIS A 69 -9.25 4.33 1.59
CA HIS A 69 -8.97 3.11 0.84
C HIS A 69 -9.75 1.89 1.36
N TRP A 70 -10.01 1.80 2.67
CA TRP A 70 -10.83 0.73 3.24
C TRP A 70 -12.32 0.91 2.91
N GLN A 71 -12.80 2.15 2.88
CA GLN A 71 -14.20 2.46 2.53
C GLN A 71 -14.51 2.17 1.06
N HIS A 72 -13.56 2.42 0.15
CA HIS A 72 -13.71 2.07 -1.26
C HIS A 72 -13.53 0.56 -1.52
N GLY A 73 -12.82 -0.12 -0.62
CA GLY A 73 -12.45 -1.52 -0.76
C GLY A 73 -11.40 -1.75 -1.86
N TYR A 74 -10.89 -2.98 -1.88
CA TYR A 74 -9.89 -3.45 -2.85
C TYR A 74 -10.45 -4.44 -3.86
N TYR A 75 -11.66 -4.97 -3.60
CA TYR A 75 -12.37 -5.84 -4.52
C TYR A 75 -13.19 -5.01 -5.51
N ASN A 76 -12.52 -4.43 -6.49
CA ASN A 76 -13.19 -3.73 -7.59
C ASN A 76 -12.41 -3.87 -8.89
N LEU A 77 -13.16 -4.09 -9.98
CA LEU A 77 -12.63 -4.26 -11.33
C LEU A 77 -11.81 -3.04 -11.81
N PRO A 78 -12.21 -1.78 -11.53
CA PRO A 78 -11.42 -0.62 -11.95
C PRO A 78 -10.00 -0.60 -11.39
N GLN A 79 -9.79 -0.95 -10.11
CA GLN A 79 -8.45 -1.03 -9.54
C GLN A 79 -7.65 -2.14 -10.21
N LEU A 80 -8.21 -3.35 -10.32
CA LEU A 80 -7.54 -4.48 -10.94
C LEU A 80 -7.07 -4.13 -12.35
N TYR A 81 -8.00 -3.66 -13.20
CA TYR A 81 -7.71 -3.29 -14.58
C TYR A 81 -6.66 -2.18 -14.67
N ARG A 82 -6.80 -1.11 -13.87
CA ARG A 82 -5.84 0.01 -13.87
C ARG A 82 -4.42 -0.46 -13.61
N TYR A 83 -4.21 -1.25 -12.56
CA TYR A 83 -2.87 -1.67 -12.17
C TYR A 83 -2.30 -2.72 -13.12
N SER A 84 -3.12 -3.62 -13.66
CA SER A 84 -2.71 -4.51 -14.74
C SER A 84 -2.32 -3.75 -16.01
N TYR A 85 -3.05 -2.70 -16.38
CA TYR A 85 -2.74 -1.86 -17.55
C TYR A 85 -1.44 -1.07 -17.37
N ILE A 86 -1.19 -0.51 -16.18
CA ILE A 86 -0.01 0.30 -15.91
C ILE A 86 1.24 -0.59 -15.80
N TYR A 87 1.18 -1.62 -14.94
CA TYR A 87 2.38 -2.39 -14.56
C TYR A 87 2.50 -3.72 -15.29
N GLY A 88 1.39 -4.35 -15.68
CA GLY A 88 1.36 -5.73 -16.20
C GLY A 88 1.88 -5.90 -17.62
N GLN A 89 2.38 -4.84 -18.27
CA GLN A 89 2.83 -4.86 -19.66
C GLN A 89 4.08 -3.99 -19.88
N GLY A 90 4.67 -4.10 -21.07
CA GLY A 90 5.89 -3.43 -21.51
C GLY A 90 7.02 -3.48 -20.48
N LYS A 91 7.76 -2.37 -20.32
CA LYS A 91 9.00 -2.37 -19.52
C LYS A 91 8.78 -2.76 -18.06
N CYS A 92 7.67 -2.34 -17.45
CA CYS A 92 7.33 -2.73 -16.08
C CYS A 92 7.10 -4.25 -15.95
N GLY A 93 6.32 -4.83 -16.86
CA GLY A 93 6.04 -6.26 -16.88
C GLY A 93 7.29 -7.09 -17.12
N GLU A 94 8.09 -6.72 -18.13
CA GLU A 94 9.37 -7.36 -18.47
C GLU A 94 10.36 -7.30 -17.30
N TYR A 95 10.46 -6.14 -16.64
CA TYR A 95 11.32 -5.99 -15.47
C TYR A 95 10.87 -6.90 -14.32
N PHE A 96 9.57 -6.94 -14.03
CA PHE A 96 9.03 -7.76 -12.96
C PHE A 96 9.29 -9.24 -13.21
N GLU A 97 8.96 -9.73 -14.41
CA GLU A 97 9.15 -11.13 -14.78
C GLU A 97 10.63 -11.52 -14.73
N ARG A 98 11.53 -10.67 -15.23
CA ARG A 98 12.98 -10.90 -15.13
C ARG A 98 13.47 -10.94 -13.68
N THR A 99 12.87 -10.15 -12.79
CA THR A 99 13.30 -10.03 -11.39
C THR A 99 12.83 -11.21 -10.54
N TYR A 100 11.60 -11.68 -10.77
CA TYR A 100 10.96 -12.67 -9.91
C TYR A 100 10.69 -14.02 -10.58
N GLY A 101 10.92 -14.13 -11.89
CA GLY A 101 10.69 -15.36 -12.66
C GLY A 101 9.21 -15.76 -12.77
N ILE A 102 8.30 -14.80 -12.63
CA ILE A 102 6.86 -14.96 -12.73
C ILE A 102 6.24 -13.68 -13.32
N ALA A 103 5.27 -13.83 -14.23
CA ALA A 103 4.58 -12.69 -14.81
C ALA A 103 3.65 -12.02 -13.77
N ILE A 104 3.39 -10.72 -13.93
CA ILE A 104 2.44 -10.00 -13.07
C ILE A 104 1.04 -10.62 -13.18
N THR A 105 0.63 -11.04 -14.37
CA THR A 105 -0.67 -11.71 -14.60
C THR A 105 -0.82 -12.97 -13.76
N ASP A 106 0.23 -13.77 -13.64
CA ASP A 106 0.24 -14.99 -12.84
C ASP A 106 0.19 -14.67 -11.34
N LEU A 107 0.95 -13.66 -10.90
CA LEU A 107 0.90 -13.19 -9.51
C LEU A 107 -0.50 -12.66 -9.16
N THR A 108 -1.13 -11.89 -10.05
CA THR A 108 -2.48 -11.38 -9.89
C THR A 108 -3.49 -12.52 -9.80
N LEU A 109 -3.41 -13.51 -10.69
CA LEU A 109 -4.29 -14.67 -10.67
C LEU A 109 -4.14 -15.48 -9.37
N ILE A 110 -2.91 -15.74 -8.94
CA ILE A 110 -2.63 -16.45 -7.68
C ILE A 110 -3.08 -15.67 -6.46
N GLY A 111 -2.81 -14.36 -6.39
CA GLY A 111 -3.26 -13.53 -5.28
C GLY A 111 -4.78 -13.47 -5.19
N PHE A 112 -5.48 -13.44 -6.33
CA PHE A 112 -6.94 -13.51 -6.37
C PHE A 112 -7.47 -14.88 -5.91
N ALA A 113 -6.85 -15.97 -6.37
CA ALA A 113 -7.19 -17.33 -5.94
C ALA A 113 -7.00 -17.52 -4.42
N LEU A 114 -5.90 -17.01 -3.88
CA LEU A 114 -5.61 -17.02 -2.44
C LEU A 114 -6.61 -16.18 -1.66
N PHE A 115 -7.01 -15.02 -2.19
CA PHE A 115 -8.05 -14.19 -1.59
C PHE A 115 -9.37 -14.97 -1.51
N ALA A 116 -9.83 -15.53 -2.63
CA ALA A 116 -11.07 -16.32 -2.68
C ALA A 116 -11.03 -17.56 -1.78
N ALA A 117 -9.87 -18.18 -1.62
CA ALA A 117 -9.68 -19.30 -0.69
C ALA A 117 -9.74 -18.83 0.77
N HIS A 118 -9.14 -17.69 1.11
CA HIS A 118 -9.15 -17.15 2.47
C HIS A 118 -10.51 -16.60 2.91
N GLU A 119 -11.36 -16.17 1.98
CA GLU A 119 -12.77 -15.86 2.26
C GLU A 119 -13.56 -17.08 2.76
N ARG A 120 -13.12 -18.30 2.42
CA ARG A 120 -13.76 -19.56 2.83
C ARG A 120 -13.11 -20.18 4.06
N ALA A 121 -11.80 -20.00 4.22
CA ALA A 121 -11.03 -20.61 5.29
C ALA A 121 -9.91 -19.69 5.78
N PRO A 122 -9.82 -19.40 7.09
CA PRO A 122 -8.76 -18.54 7.62
C PRO A 122 -7.37 -19.14 7.44
N TRP A 123 -7.27 -20.48 7.48
CA TRP A 123 -6.02 -21.23 7.33
C TRP A 123 -6.00 -21.98 6.00
N LEU A 124 -4.89 -21.85 5.27
CA LEU A 124 -4.61 -22.65 4.10
C LEU A 124 -3.34 -23.47 4.30
N MET A 125 -3.30 -24.62 3.63
CA MET A 125 -2.15 -25.51 3.58
C MET A 125 -1.74 -25.75 2.13
N GLN A 126 -0.44 -25.79 1.87
CA GLN A 126 0.11 -26.23 0.60
C GLN A 126 -0.04 -27.75 0.43
N PRO A 127 -0.14 -28.25 -0.82
CA PRO A 127 -0.11 -27.48 -2.07
C PRO A 127 -1.49 -26.92 -2.45
N LEU A 128 -1.55 -25.64 -2.83
CA LEU A 128 -2.71 -25.09 -3.54
C LEU A 128 -2.48 -25.27 -5.05
N ALA A 129 -3.43 -25.88 -5.75
CA ALA A 129 -3.45 -25.97 -7.20
C ALA A 129 -4.87 -25.73 -7.69
N ILE A 130 -5.01 -25.00 -8.78
CA ILE A 130 -6.30 -24.75 -9.44
C ILE A 130 -6.09 -25.04 -10.93
N PRO A 131 -6.15 -26.31 -11.35
CA PRO A 131 -5.90 -26.71 -12.73
C PRO A 131 -6.81 -25.98 -13.73
N GLU A 132 -8.05 -25.66 -13.34
CA GLU A 132 -9.05 -24.97 -14.15
C GLU A 132 -8.63 -23.54 -14.51
N LEU A 133 -7.72 -22.94 -13.73
CA LEU A 133 -7.16 -21.61 -13.96
C LEU A 133 -5.68 -21.68 -14.39
N GLU A 134 -5.19 -22.86 -14.80
CA GLU A 134 -3.78 -23.07 -15.14
C GLU A 134 -2.79 -22.74 -14.00
N VAL A 135 -3.29 -22.68 -12.76
CA VAL A 135 -2.49 -22.41 -11.56
C VAL A 135 -1.88 -23.71 -11.06
N SER A 136 -0.66 -23.99 -11.53
CA SER A 136 0.13 -25.15 -11.10
C SER A 136 0.73 -24.95 -9.71
N LYS A 137 1.08 -26.07 -9.05
CA LYS A 137 1.76 -26.06 -7.74
C LYS A 137 3.09 -25.30 -7.80
N ASP A 138 3.82 -25.43 -8.90
CA ASP A 138 5.11 -24.76 -9.10
C ASP A 138 4.94 -23.24 -9.27
N LEU A 139 3.86 -22.80 -9.91
CA LEU A 139 3.54 -21.38 -10.03
C LEU A 139 3.20 -20.77 -8.66
N VAL A 140 2.38 -21.46 -7.86
CA VAL A 140 2.08 -21.03 -6.48
C VAL A 140 3.35 -20.98 -5.63
N LYS A 141 4.21 -22.01 -5.74
CA LYS A 141 5.49 -22.05 -5.02
C LYS A 141 6.40 -20.87 -5.36
N ARG A 142 6.40 -20.41 -6.63
CA ARG A 142 7.15 -19.20 -7.05
C ARG A 142 6.51 -17.91 -6.55
N ALA A 143 5.18 -17.83 -6.49
CA ALA A 143 4.48 -16.63 -6.04
C ALA A 143 4.51 -16.43 -4.52
N LEU A 144 4.50 -17.50 -3.72
CA LEU A 144 4.41 -17.44 -2.26
C LEU A 144 5.45 -16.53 -1.60
N PRO A 145 6.75 -16.58 -1.96
CA PRO A 145 7.75 -15.68 -1.39
C PRO A 145 7.48 -14.18 -1.61
N LEU A 146 6.65 -13.82 -2.61
CA LEU A 146 6.24 -12.44 -2.89
C LEU A 146 5.02 -12.00 -2.07
N LEU A 147 4.31 -12.97 -1.48
CA LEU A 147 3.03 -12.77 -0.79
C LEU A 147 3.10 -13.09 0.70
N ALA A 148 4.07 -13.90 1.15
CA ALA A 148 4.10 -14.48 2.48
C ALA A 148 5.42 -14.23 3.23
N LEU A 149 5.31 -14.15 4.56
CA LEU A 149 6.44 -14.21 5.48
C LEU A 149 6.14 -15.22 6.58
N SER A 150 7.18 -15.86 7.13
CA SER A 150 7.05 -16.56 8.41
C SER A 150 6.71 -15.57 9.52
N SER A 151 6.04 -16.04 10.59
CA SER A 151 5.70 -15.20 11.74
C SER A 151 6.92 -14.56 12.40
N LYS A 152 8.08 -15.22 12.35
CA LYS A 152 9.35 -14.67 12.83
C LYS A 152 9.80 -13.52 11.93
N ASN A 153 9.90 -13.76 10.63
CA ASN A 153 10.35 -12.76 9.66
C ASN A 153 9.41 -11.55 9.60
N ALA A 154 8.11 -11.75 9.76
CA ALA A 154 7.12 -10.69 9.84
C ALA A 154 7.39 -9.74 11.03
N ARG A 155 7.72 -10.27 12.21
CA ARG A 155 8.04 -9.45 13.39
C ARG A 155 9.33 -8.66 13.20
N GLU A 156 10.38 -9.33 12.72
CA GLU A 156 11.68 -8.70 12.49
C GLU A 156 11.57 -7.56 11.47
N ARG A 157 10.89 -7.81 10.34
CA ARG A 157 10.64 -6.79 9.31
C ARG A 157 9.77 -5.65 9.82
N THR A 158 8.72 -5.93 10.62
CA THR A 158 7.88 -4.87 11.21
C THR A 158 8.70 -3.98 12.13
N ALA A 159 9.55 -4.56 13.00
CA ALA A 159 10.40 -3.80 13.91
C ALA A 159 11.46 -2.99 13.16
N ALA A 160 12.02 -3.51 12.06
CA ALA A 160 12.94 -2.77 11.21
C ALA A 160 12.24 -1.60 10.49
N LEU A 161 11.07 -1.85 9.90
CA LEU A 161 10.28 -0.85 9.18
C LEU A 161 9.83 0.30 10.09
N ASN A 162 9.35 -0.02 11.30
CA ASN A 162 8.96 1.00 12.27
C ASN A 162 10.14 1.86 12.72
N ARG A 163 11.31 1.24 12.99
CA ARG A 163 12.53 1.98 13.35
C ARG A 163 12.95 2.94 12.25
N LEU A 164 12.98 2.47 11.00
CA LEU A 164 13.32 3.29 9.84
C LEU A 164 12.36 4.48 9.69
N MET A 165 11.05 4.25 9.82
CA MET A 165 10.07 5.34 9.67
C MET A 165 10.17 6.37 10.80
N VAL A 166 10.41 5.95 12.04
CA VAL A 166 10.61 6.87 13.17
C VAL A 166 11.87 7.73 12.97
N GLU A 167 12.97 7.12 12.51
CA GLU A 167 14.21 7.84 12.20
C GLU A 167 13.98 8.88 11.10
N GLN A 168 13.35 8.48 9.98
CA GLN A 168 13.10 9.39 8.87
C GLN A 168 12.06 10.47 9.16
N ASN A 169 11.10 10.21 10.06
CA ASN A 169 10.13 11.21 10.52
C ASN A 169 10.77 12.24 11.46
N GLY A 170 11.93 11.93 12.07
CA GLY A 170 12.58 12.79 13.06
C GLY A 170 11.92 12.75 14.44
N GLY A 171 11.08 11.74 14.70
CA GLY A 171 10.33 11.61 15.94
C GLY A 171 9.35 10.43 15.92
N PRO A 172 8.80 10.04 17.09
CA PRO A 172 7.85 8.94 17.18
C PRO A 172 6.60 9.21 16.34
N LEU A 173 6.16 8.20 15.60
CA LEU A 173 4.87 8.22 14.93
C LEU A 173 3.79 7.67 15.87
N PRO A 174 2.55 8.20 15.83
CA PRO A 174 1.44 7.59 16.54
C PRO A 174 1.24 6.14 16.07
N THR A 175 0.84 5.25 16.98
CA THR A 175 0.66 3.81 16.74
C THR A 175 -0.24 3.55 15.53
N ALA A 176 -1.29 4.36 15.39
CA ALA A 176 -2.25 4.31 14.29
C ALA A 176 -1.68 4.61 12.89
N TYR A 177 -0.49 5.22 12.84
CA TYR A 177 0.25 5.59 11.65
C TYR A 177 1.60 4.88 11.58
N LEU A 178 1.74 3.72 12.20
CA LEU A 178 2.86 2.83 11.95
C LEU A 178 2.64 2.01 10.68
N PRO A 179 3.69 1.84 9.86
CA PRO A 179 3.59 1.07 8.62
C PRO A 179 3.34 -0.41 8.93
N SER A 180 2.64 -1.09 8.02
CA SER A 180 2.35 -2.52 8.16
C SER A 180 3.05 -3.33 7.06
N VAL A 181 3.78 -4.36 7.47
CA VAL A 181 4.41 -5.32 6.54
C VAL A 181 3.38 -6.12 5.74
N LEU A 182 2.14 -6.23 6.24
CA LEU A 182 1.05 -6.92 5.54
C LEU A 182 0.68 -6.24 4.22
N ARG A 183 1.09 -4.98 4.02
CA ARG A 183 0.91 -4.30 2.73
C ARG A 183 1.79 -4.85 1.62
N GLN A 184 2.93 -5.45 1.97
CA GLN A 184 3.87 -6.08 1.04
C GLN A 184 3.78 -7.61 1.09
N PHE A 185 3.50 -8.17 2.27
CA PHE A 185 3.42 -9.61 2.50
C PHE A 185 2.10 -9.90 3.24
N PRO A 186 0.97 -9.98 2.51
CA PRO A 186 -0.36 -10.14 3.10
C PRO A 186 -0.57 -11.47 3.84
N LEU A 187 0.28 -12.48 3.59
CA LEU A 187 0.21 -13.79 4.22
C LEU A 187 1.24 -13.92 5.35
N VAL A 188 0.82 -14.57 6.43
CA VAL A 188 1.69 -14.94 7.56
C VAL A 188 1.70 -16.45 7.71
N SER A 189 2.88 -17.06 7.62
CA SER A 189 3.08 -18.49 7.82
C SER A 189 3.49 -18.82 9.25
N THR A 190 3.09 -20.02 9.70
CA THR A 190 3.53 -20.60 10.97
C THR A 190 4.88 -21.28 10.89
N ASP A 191 5.41 -21.48 9.69
CA ASP A 191 6.63 -22.22 9.41
C ASP A 191 7.49 -21.45 8.38
N GLU A 192 8.78 -21.80 8.29
CA GLU A 192 9.70 -21.15 7.35
C GLU A 192 9.54 -21.69 5.92
N ASP A 193 8.98 -22.90 5.77
CA ASP A 193 8.74 -23.54 4.47
C ASP A 193 7.46 -23.02 3.77
N LEU A 194 6.73 -22.09 4.40
CA LEU A 194 5.50 -21.49 3.90
C LEU A 194 4.41 -22.52 3.57
N THR A 195 4.37 -23.63 4.32
CA THR A 195 3.44 -24.74 4.08
C THR A 195 2.08 -24.48 4.68
N ARG A 196 2.00 -23.71 5.77
CA ARG A 196 0.75 -23.33 6.41
C ARG A 196 0.73 -21.83 6.69
N PHE A 197 -0.31 -21.15 6.22
CA PHE A 197 -0.41 -19.69 6.34
C PHE A 197 -1.85 -19.20 6.49
N ILE A 198 -1.95 -17.98 6.99
CA ILE A 198 -3.18 -17.19 7.08
C ILE A 198 -3.03 -15.89 6.29
N ALA A 199 -4.15 -15.34 5.85
CA ALA A 199 -4.26 -13.94 5.49
C ALA A 199 -4.98 -13.22 6.65
N PRO A 200 -4.27 -12.49 7.54
CA PRO A 200 -4.92 -11.81 8.66
C PRO A 200 -5.98 -10.79 8.20
N ILE A 201 -5.77 -10.21 7.02
CA ILE A 201 -6.69 -9.31 6.33
C ILE A 201 -6.69 -9.73 4.85
N PRO A 202 -7.62 -10.59 4.40
CA PRO A 202 -7.63 -11.13 3.05
C PRO A 202 -7.55 -10.07 1.95
N GLU A 203 -8.17 -8.91 2.14
CA GLU A 203 -8.18 -7.80 1.18
C GLU A 203 -6.79 -7.21 0.92
N MET A 204 -5.82 -7.45 1.81
CA MET A 204 -4.41 -7.07 1.56
C MET A 204 -3.79 -7.87 0.41
N LEU A 205 -4.31 -9.07 0.08
CA LEU A 205 -3.91 -9.79 -1.13
C LEU A 205 -4.26 -9.00 -2.39
N LEU A 206 -5.50 -8.48 -2.44
CA LEU A 206 -5.96 -7.66 -3.57
C LEU A 206 -5.17 -6.37 -3.67
N MET A 207 -4.88 -5.72 -2.54
CA MET A 207 -4.03 -4.54 -2.54
C MET A 207 -2.61 -4.88 -3.01
N ARG A 208 -2.04 -6.00 -2.58
CA ARG A 208 -0.68 -6.45 -2.93
C ARG A 208 -0.51 -6.70 -4.43
N ILE A 209 -1.49 -7.33 -5.08
CA ILE A 209 -1.49 -7.60 -6.53
C ILE A 209 -1.94 -6.42 -7.40
N THR A 210 -2.29 -5.29 -6.77
CA THR A 210 -2.70 -4.07 -7.47
C THR A 210 -1.72 -2.94 -7.14
N SER A 211 -2.10 -2.02 -6.25
CA SER A 211 -1.26 -0.89 -5.84
C SER A 211 0.05 -1.30 -5.17
N GLY A 212 0.13 -2.52 -4.64
CA GLY A 212 1.33 -3.08 -4.04
C GLY A 212 2.43 -3.41 -5.05
N LEU A 213 2.11 -3.61 -6.33
CA LEU A 213 3.10 -3.83 -7.40
C LEU A 213 4.10 -2.67 -7.51
N TYR A 214 3.69 -1.47 -7.10
CA TYR A 214 4.57 -0.30 -7.05
C TYR A 214 5.88 -0.58 -6.28
N TYR A 215 5.83 -1.34 -5.17
CA TYR A 215 7.01 -1.66 -4.37
C TYR A 215 8.02 -2.54 -5.15
N ASP A 216 7.55 -3.33 -6.10
CA ASP A 216 8.39 -4.18 -6.92
C ASP A 216 8.97 -3.43 -8.12
N ILE A 217 8.28 -2.40 -8.62
CA ILE A 217 8.68 -1.64 -9.81
C ILE A 217 9.67 -0.51 -9.50
N VAL A 218 9.49 0.20 -8.37
CA VAL A 218 10.32 1.35 -7.99
C VAL A 218 11.83 1.08 -8.02
N PRO A 219 12.33 -0.08 -7.54
CA PRO A 219 13.76 -0.37 -7.56
C PRO A 219 14.39 -0.39 -8.96
N GLY A 220 13.59 -0.61 -10.02
CA GLY A 220 14.09 -0.62 -11.40
C GLY A 220 14.35 0.78 -11.99
N GLY A 221 14.10 1.85 -11.22
CA GLY A 221 14.61 3.19 -11.51
C GLY A 221 13.73 4.05 -12.42
N ALA A 222 14.24 5.23 -12.76
CA ALA A 222 13.47 6.30 -13.42
C ALA A 222 12.87 5.89 -14.77
N SER A 223 13.55 5.05 -15.56
CA SER A 223 13.01 4.62 -16.85
C SER A 223 11.72 3.81 -16.71
N LEU A 224 11.56 3.02 -15.66
CA LEU A 224 10.32 2.25 -15.43
C LEU A 224 9.22 3.15 -14.87
N LEU A 225 9.57 4.09 -14.00
CA LEU A 225 8.61 5.06 -13.48
C LEU A 225 8.07 5.97 -14.58
N ASN A 226 8.91 6.37 -15.54
CA ASN A 226 8.47 7.14 -16.70
C ASN A 226 7.53 6.33 -17.61
N ASP A 227 7.84 5.05 -17.84
CA ASP A 227 6.97 4.13 -18.60
C ASP A 227 5.61 3.95 -17.91
N ALA A 228 5.59 3.78 -16.58
CA ALA A 228 4.36 3.70 -15.80
C ALA A 228 3.56 5.01 -15.83
N ASN A 229 4.22 6.17 -15.73
CA ASN A 229 3.57 7.48 -15.82
C ASN A 229 2.94 7.72 -17.20
N ASP A 230 3.66 7.41 -18.28
CA ASP A 230 3.16 7.52 -19.66
C ASP A 230 1.90 6.66 -19.87
N ARG A 231 1.92 5.41 -19.40
CA ARG A 231 0.73 4.55 -19.45
C ARG A 231 -0.41 5.07 -18.59
N PHE A 232 -0.13 5.63 -17.42
CA PHE A 232 -1.17 6.18 -16.56
C PHE A 232 -1.84 7.39 -17.18
N GLU A 233 -1.07 8.27 -17.83
CA GLU A 233 -1.61 9.38 -18.64
C GLU A 233 -2.53 8.87 -19.75
N GLN A 234 -2.06 7.88 -20.54
CA GLN A 234 -2.88 7.26 -21.58
C GLN A 234 -4.15 6.63 -21.01
N TYR A 235 -4.04 5.90 -19.90
CA TYR A 235 -5.19 5.31 -19.20
C TYR A 235 -6.24 6.37 -18.84
N CYS A 236 -5.82 7.52 -18.30
CA CYS A 236 -6.74 8.60 -17.94
C CYS A 236 -7.47 9.17 -19.17
N VAL A 237 -6.76 9.39 -20.28
CA VAL A 237 -7.35 9.87 -21.54
C VAL A 237 -8.36 8.85 -22.08
N ASP A 238 -7.98 7.58 -22.14
CA ASP A 238 -8.85 6.50 -22.64
C ASP A 238 -10.08 6.31 -21.75
N TYR A 239 -9.92 6.42 -20.43
CA TYR A 239 -11.03 6.27 -19.49
C TYR A 239 -12.04 7.41 -19.65
N ILE A 240 -11.59 8.65 -19.68
CA ILE A 240 -12.49 9.81 -19.76
C ILE A 240 -13.16 9.87 -21.13
N SER A 241 -12.43 9.65 -22.23
CA SER A 241 -13.03 9.62 -23.58
C SER A 241 -14.14 8.57 -23.71
N LYS A 242 -13.94 7.38 -23.13
CA LYS A 242 -14.94 6.29 -23.18
C LYS A 242 -16.12 6.54 -22.25
N MET A 243 -15.88 7.03 -21.03
CA MET A 243 -16.93 7.21 -20.03
C MET A 243 -17.72 8.51 -20.23
N MET A 244 -17.13 9.51 -20.89
CA MET A 244 -17.70 10.84 -21.05
C MET A 244 -17.50 11.36 -22.49
N PRO A 245 -18.18 10.77 -23.50
CA PRO A 245 -17.95 11.06 -24.92
C PRO A 245 -18.28 12.49 -25.34
N ARG A 246 -18.99 13.26 -24.49
CA ARG A 246 -19.22 14.70 -24.66
C ARG A 246 -17.93 15.51 -24.65
N PHE A 247 -16.89 15.03 -23.95
CA PHE A 247 -15.63 15.74 -23.82
C PHE A 247 -14.58 15.18 -24.78
N ALA A 248 -13.90 16.08 -25.49
CA ALA A 248 -12.69 15.73 -26.21
C ALA A 248 -11.53 15.70 -25.22
N THR A 249 -10.79 14.59 -25.18
CA THR A 249 -9.65 14.42 -24.28
C THR A 249 -8.38 14.21 -25.06
N SER A 250 -7.29 14.81 -24.59
CA SER A 250 -5.99 14.66 -25.20
C SER A 250 -4.90 14.56 -24.14
N ARG A 251 -3.81 13.93 -24.54
CA ARG A 251 -2.56 13.85 -23.79
C ARG A 251 -1.85 15.20 -23.73
N SER A 252 -0.78 15.22 -22.94
CA SER A 252 0.17 16.32 -22.95
C SER A 252 0.73 16.55 -24.35
N HIS A 253 1.00 17.81 -24.66
CA HIS A 253 1.69 18.20 -25.88
C HIS A 253 2.62 19.37 -25.58
N GLN A 254 3.66 19.49 -26.39
CA GLN A 254 4.59 20.61 -26.31
C GLN A 254 4.04 21.81 -27.07
N TYR A 255 4.15 22.98 -26.46
CA TYR A 255 3.82 24.24 -27.09
C TYR A 255 4.95 25.26 -26.85
N SER A 256 5.16 26.15 -27.81
CA SER A 256 6.18 27.20 -27.70
C SER A 256 5.60 28.55 -28.13
N PRO A 257 5.54 29.55 -27.24
CA PRO A 257 5.16 30.90 -27.63
C PRO A 257 6.31 31.71 -28.25
N LYS A 258 7.58 31.24 -28.12
CA LYS A 258 8.81 31.79 -28.72
C LYS A 258 10.04 31.14 -28.04
N ALA A 259 10.82 30.35 -28.78
CA ALA A 259 12.11 29.72 -28.42
C ALA A 259 12.17 28.79 -27.20
N ALA A 260 11.28 28.91 -26.22
CA ALA A 260 11.16 28.00 -25.09
C ALA A 260 10.04 26.99 -25.35
N MET A 261 10.34 25.69 -25.18
CA MET A 261 9.31 24.64 -25.19
C MET A 261 8.74 24.48 -23.78
N PHE A 262 7.43 24.47 -23.69
CA PHE A 262 6.70 24.19 -22.47
C PHE A 262 5.84 22.94 -22.69
N ASP A 263 5.79 22.07 -21.68
CA ASP A 263 4.88 20.95 -21.67
C ASP A 263 3.51 21.42 -21.16
N SER A 264 2.44 21.00 -21.82
CA SER A 264 1.10 21.16 -21.26
C SER A 264 0.90 20.21 -20.08
N PRO A 265 -0.15 20.42 -19.26
CA PRO A 265 -0.61 19.41 -18.32
C PRO A 265 -0.85 18.04 -18.98
N ASP A 266 -0.70 16.98 -18.19
CA ASP A 266 -0.77 15.57 -18.63
C ASP A 266 -2.08 15.22 -19.34
N VAL A 267 -3.21 15.71 -18.83
CA VAL A 267 -4.54 15.44 -19.40
C VAL A 267 -5.28 16.76 -19.64
N LEU A 268 -5.75 16.95 -20.86
CA LEU A 268 -6.53 18.11 -21.28
C LEU A 268 -7.94 17.66 -21.66
N ILE A 269 -8.95 18.30 -21.09
CA ILE A 269 -10.36 17.96 -21.33
C ILE A 269 -11.07 19.19 -21.88
N LYS A 270 -11.65 19.05 -23.07
CA LYS A 270 -12.35 20.11 -23.79
C LYS A 270 -13.83 19.79 -23.97
N GLU A 271 -14.63 20.85 -23.95
CA GLU A 271 -16.02 20.86 -24.37
C GLU A 271 -16.19 21.78 -25.57
N GLY A 272 -16.44 21.21 -26.75
CA GLY A 272 -16.24 21.94 -28.01
C GLY A 272 -14.81 22.47 -28.08
N GLU A 273 -14.66 23.78 -28.33
CA GLU A 273 -13.36 24.45 -28.40
C GLU A 273 -12.81 24.92 -27.05
N LYS A 274 -13.59 24.80 -25.96
CA LYS A 274 -13.20 25.33 -24.65
C LYS A 274 -12.50 24.27 -23.81
N LEU A 275 -11.31 24.60 -23.31
CA LEU A 275 -10.64 23.80 -22.28
C LEU A 275 -11.37 24.00 -20.95
N VAL A 276 -11.91 22.92 -20.39
CA VAL A 276 -12.74 22.96 -19.16
C VAL A 276 -12.04 22.37 -17.95
N VAL A 277 -11.14 21.40 -18.15
CA VAL A 277 -10.37 20.78 -17.08
C VAL A 277 -8.95 20.49 -17.59
N VAL A 278 -7.98 20.72 -16.71
CA VAL A 278 -6.60 20.27 -16.87
C VAL A 278 -6.24 19.36 -15.69
N GLY A 279 -5.54 18.26 -15.96
CA GLY A 279 -5.13 17.29 -14.96
C GLY A 279 -3.64 17.00 -15.04
N ASP A 280 -3.00 16.88 -13.87
CA ASP A 280 -1.67 16.30 -13.71
C ASP A 280 -1.83 14.88 -13.16
N CYS A 281 -1.17 13.90 -13.78
CA CYS A 281 -1.31 12.49 -13.48
C CYS A 281 0.05 11.92 -13.04
N LYS A 282 0.06 11.14 -11.96
CA LYS A 282 1.26 10.43 -11.51
C LYS A 282 0.89 9.00 -11.17
N ALA A 283 1.60 8.04 -11.76
CA ALA A 283 1.49 6.62 -11.43
C ALA A 283 2.16 6.29 -10.08
N ILE A 284 2.87 7.25 -9.51
CA ILE A 284 3.68 7.12 -8.31
C ILE A 284 2.79 7.28 -7.06
N LYS A 285 2.93 6.34 -6.12
CA LYS A 285 2.32 6.45 -4.80
C LYS A 285 3.08 7.49 -3.97
N LEU A 286 2.35 8.34 -3.23
CA LEU A 286 2.97 9.22 -2.23
C LEU A 286 3.85 8.39 -1.28
N SER A 287 5.00 8.93 -0.85
CA SER A 287 5.81 8.24 0.14
C SER A 287 5.04 8.07 1.44
N TYR A 288 5.45 7.09 2.26
CA TYR A 288 4.81 6.84 3.55
C TYR A 288 4.78 8.11 4.41
N LEU A 289 5.90 8.82 4.46
CA LEU A 289 6.02 10.07 5.20
C LEU A 289 5.19 11.19 4.56
N ALA A 290 5.10 11.29 3.24
CA ALA A 290 4.19 12.28 2.64
C ALA A 290 2.71 12.05 3.00
N GLN A 291 2.31 10.80 3.29
CA GLN A 291 0.95 10.47 3.71
C GLN A 291 0.72 10.66 5.22
N PHE A 292 1.73 10.34 6.04
CA PHE A 292 1.54 10.15 7.49
C PHE A 292 2.48 10.94 8.39
N ALA A 293 3.52 11.57 7.84
CA ALA A 293 4.44 12.39 8.61
C ALA A 293 3.80 13.70 9.04
N GLU A 294 4.47 14.29 10.01
CA GLU A 294 4.04 15.46 10.74
C GLU A 294 4.26 16.78 10.00
N SER A 295 5.32 16.84 9.21
CA SER A 295 5.61 17.93 8.28
C SER A 295 5.60 17.34 6.87
N GLN A 296 5.00 18.04 5.90
CA GLN A 296 5.17 17.63 4.51
C GLN A 296 6.66 17.68 4.20
N PRO A 297 7.31 16.57 3.84
CA PRO A 297 8.64 16.65 3.29
C PRO A 297 8.55 17.52 2.04
N SER A 298 9.46 18.48 1.86
CA SER A 298 9.56 19.18 0.58
C SER A 298 9.61 18.13 -0.54
N ALA A 299 8.83 18.30 -1.60
CA ALA A 299 8.67 17.29 -2.68
C ALA A 299 9.99 16.79 -3.32
N ARG A 300 11.13 17.38 -2.97
CA ARG A 300 12.49 17.04 -3.44
C ARG A 300 13.23 15.99 -2.61
N SER A 301 12.76 15.57 -1.44
CA SER A 301 13.48 14.59 -0.59
C SER A 301 12.98 13.15 -0.67
N CYS A 302 12.15 12.82 -1.67
CA CYS A 302 11.63 11.48 -1.88
C CYS A 302 12.71 10.51 -2.40
N ARG A 303 13.67 10.15 -1.55
CA ARG A 303 14.54 8.97 -1.73
C ARG A 303 14.13 7.96 -0.68
N ILE A 304 13.27 7.03 -1.08
CA ILE A 304 12.98 5.82 -0.30
C ILE A 304 14.23 4.94 -0.39
N PRO A 305 14.89 4.55 0.72
CA PRO A 305 15.84 3.46 0.67
C PRO A 305 15.06 2.15 0.48
N CYS A 306 15.55 1.33 -0.45
CA CYS A 306 14.98 0.04 -0.87
C CYS A 306 14.63 -0.87 0.31
#